data_AF-A0A7S7J1F5-F1
#
_entry.id   AF-A0A7S7J1F5-F1
#
_cell.length_a   1.000
_cell.length_b   1.000
_cell.length_c   1.000
_cell.angle_alpha   90.00
_cell.angle_beta   90.00
_cell.angle_gamma   90.00
#
_symmetry.space_group_name_H-M   'P 1'
#
loop_
_entity.id
_entity.type
_entity.pdbx_description
1 polymer ?
#
loop_
_entity_poly.entity_id
_entity_poly.type
_entity_poly.pdbx_seq_one_letter_code
_entity_poly.pdbx_strand_id
1 'polypeptide(L)'
;MFERQMHFIETGCVCINKTGEPICGDFFRLFENKDKKVFVLSDGLGSGVKANILSTLTATILGTMLSHDIPLDECVGTVAASLPICRTRKLAYSTFTVLQLERNVAHLVQYDNPSAIVMRNGKRLVYETQVRFVGEKEIHESSVPLQENDILVLMTDGVTNAGIGKLAENGWGTNDLAEFLERLEANELSAPRIAARIADGCKVLSENSLDDDTSVLVVKIRSRQVVNMMVGPPENKNEDDSIMNLFFSKNGIRVVCGGSTAHAVSKYMNKPLRMLSDSSGGNVPYMSQMDGVDYVTEGILTLKKVLELCTAYLEDPMILLDLCRETDAASQLAVLLIERATDINIYFGMAANVSHEGTEIDFDTKLALIKQLEACLNRLQKQIKISFC
;
A
#
# COMPACT_ATOMS: atom_id res chain seq x y z
N MET A 1 6.33 -5.88 32.05
CA MET A 1 6.24 -6.78 30.89
C MET A 1 6.02 -5.88 29.70
N PHE A 2 7.07 -5.57 28.94
CA PHE A 2 6.98 -4.63 27.83
C PHE A 2 6.17 -5.29 26.72
N GLU A 3 4.93 -4.83 26.49
CA GLU A 3 4.25 -5.10 25.23
C GLU A 3 5.16 -4.59 24.12
N ARG A 4 5.76 -5.53 23.37
CA ARG A 4 6.48 -5.21 22.14
C ARG A 4 5.44 -4.53 21.24
N GLN A 5 5.58 -3.21 21.09
CA GLN A 5 4.73 -2.43 20.21
C GLN A 5 4.80 -3.08 18.83
N MET A 6 3.69 -3.67 18.38
CA MET A 6 3.64 -4.36 17.11
C MET A 6 3.81 -3.30 16.01
N HIS A 7 4.96 -3.30 15.35
CA HIS A 7 5.23 -2.37 14.24
C HIS A 7 4.15 -2.53 13.17
N PHE A 8 3.77 -1.43 12.52
CA PHE A 8 2.83 -1.48 11.40
C PHE A 8 3.53 -2.09 10.20
N ILE A 9 2.84 -3.00 9.53
CA ILE A 9 3.30 -3.66 8.31
C ILE A 9 2.65 -2.92 7.15
N GLU A 10 3.41 -2.05 6.50
CA GLU A 10 2.98 -1.35 5.30
C GLU A 10 3.30 -2.19 4.07
N THR A 11 2.37 -2.23 3.11
CA THR A 11 2.51 -3.02 1.90
C THR A 11 2.35 -2.14 0.67
N GLY A 12 3.10 -2.45 -0.39
CA GLY A 12 2.94 -1.88 -1.71
C GLY A 12 3.07 -3.00 -2.73
N CYS A 13 2.12 -3.11 -3.66
CA CYS A 13 2.13 -4.15 -4.68
C CYS A 13 1.86 -3.51 -6.03
N VAL A 14 2.61 -3.93 -7.05
CA VAL A 14 2.36 -3.58 -8.44
C VAL A 14 2.45 -4.85 -9.26
N CYS A 15 1.43 -5.13 -10.06
CA CYS A 15 1.39 -6.21 -11.04
C CYS A 15 1.06 -5.58 -12.39
N ILE A 16 1.92 -5.78 -13.39
CA ILE A 16 1.71 -5.27 -14.74
C ILE A 16 1.69 -6.47 -15.68
N ASN A 17 0.67 -6.51 -16.53
CA ASN A 17 0.55 -7.55 -17.55
C ASN A 17 1.71 -7.45 -18.55
N LYS A 18 2.14 -8.61 -19.04
CA LYS A 18 2.88 -8.71 -20.30
C LYS A 18 2.18 -7.94 -21.42
N THR A 19 2.95 -7.32 -22.29
CA THR A 19 2.41 -6.57 -23.43
C THR A 19 1.59 -7.47 -24.35
N GLY A 20 0.34 -7.08 -24.60
CA GLY A 20 -0.59 -7.83 -25.44
C GLY A 20 -1.45 -8.86 -24.68
N GLU A 21 -1.18 -9.10 -23.39
CA GLU A 21 -2.00 -9.99 -22.56
C GLU A 21 -3.08 -9.20 -21.79
N PRO A 22 -4.32 -9.71 -21.74
CA PRO A 22 -5.42 -9.02 -21.08
C PRO A 22 -5.39 -9.17 -19.55
N ILE A 23 -4.62 -10.12 -19.02
CA ILE A 23 -4.53 -10.44 -17.59
C ILE A 23 -3.10 -10.84 -17.24
N CYS A 24 -2.65 -10.43 -16.06
CA CYS A 24 -1.36 -10.82 -15.51
C CYS A 24 -1.37 -12.32 -15.13
N GLY A 25 -0.37 -13.06 -15.59
CA GLY A 25 -0.11 -14.44 -15.21
C GLY A 25 0.31 -14.61 -13.75
N ASP A 26 0.82 -13.56 -13.13
CA ASP A 26 1.22 -13.54 -11.73
C ASP A 26 0.03 -13.32 -10.79
N PHE A 27 0.19 -13.74 -9.54
CA PHE A 27 -0.80 -13.51 -8.51
C PHE A 27 -0.17 -13.28 -7.14
N PHE A 28 -0.67 -12.25 -6.46
CA PHE A 28 -0.32 -11.90 -5.09
C PHE A 28 -1.55 -11.99 -4.18
N ARG A 29 -1.36 -12.52 -2.97
CA ARG A 29 -2.39 -12.45 -1.93
C ARG A 29 -1.81 -12.45 -0.51
N LEU A 30 -2.46 -11.67 0.36
CA LEU A 30 -2.27 -11.70 1.82
C LEU A 30 -3.31 -12.62 2.47
N PHE A 31 -2.84 -13.47 3.37
CA PHE A 31 -3.63 -14.26 4.31
C PHE A 31 -3.22 -13.86 5.72
N GLU A 32 -4.16 -13.52 6.58
CA GLU A 32 -3.84 -13.11 7.95
C GLU A 32 -4.78 -13.73 8.97
N ASN A 33 -4.23 -14.02 10.14
CA ASN A 33 -4.98 -14.35 11.34
C ASN A 33 -4.50 -13.43 12.49
N LYS A 34 -4.88 -13.72 13.74
CA LYS A 34 -4.52 -12.85 14.88
C LYS A 34 -3.01 -12.81 15.16
N ASP A 35 -2.28 -13.85 14.80
CA ASP A 35 -0.89 -14.08 15.23
C ASP A 35 0.13 -13.94 14.10
N LYS A 36 -0.29 -14.13 12.84
CA LYS A 36 0.59 -14.09 11.67
C LYS A 36 -0.04 -13.49 10.42
N LYS A 37 0.82 -12.94 9.57
CA LYS A 37 0.52 -12.53 8.20
C LYS A 37 1.33 -13.37 7.22
N VAL A 38 0.71 -13.88 6.17
CA VAL A 38 1.33 -14.71 5.14
C VAL A 38 1.07 -14.05 3.79
N PHE A 39 2.14 -13.49 3.21
CA PHE A 39 2.16 -12.95 1.86
C PHE A 39 2.61 -14.04 0.91
N VAL A 40 1.89 -14.24 -0.18
CA VAL A 40 2.30 -15.18 -1.24
C VAL A 40 2.30 -14.44 -2.57
N LEU A 41 3.44 -14.46 -3.24
CA LEU A 41 3.62 -14.02 -4.63
C LEU A 41 3.94 -15.25 -5.47
N SER A 42 3.15 -15.51 -6.51
CA SER A 42 3.32 -16.68 -7.37
C SER A 42 3.27 -16.24 -8.83
N ASP A 43 4.18 -16.78 -9.62
CA ASP A 43 4.18 -16.64 -11.08
C ASP A 43 3.80 -17.99 -11.70
N GLY A 44 2.83 -17.96 -12.60
CA GLY A 44 2.26 -19.13 -13.25
C GLY A 44 2.93 -19.34 -14.60
N LEU A 45 3.32 -20.57 -14.91
CA LEU A 45 4.07 -20.87 -16.13
C LEU A 45 3.44 -20.27 -17.42
N GLY A 46 4.11 -19.27 -18.01
CA GLY A 46 3.68 -18.58 -19.23
C GLY A 46 3.01 -17.23 -18.90
N SER A 47 2.01 -16.83 -19.69
CA SER A 47 1.29 -15.57 -19.49
C SER A 47 -0.21 -15.73 -19.69
N GLY A 48 -0.98 -14.71 -19.28
CA GLY A 48 -2.42 -14.65 -19.49
C GLY A 48 -3.23 -15.60 -18.61
N VAL A 49 -4.43 -15.97 -19.07
CA VAL A 49 -5.45 -16.66 -18.25
C VAL A 49 -4.95 -17.98 -17.64
N LYS A 50 -4.16 -18.78 -18.38
CA LYS A 50 -3.67 -20.07 -17.89
C LYS A 50 -2.65 -19.91 -16.78
N ALA A 51 -1.71 -18.98 -16.95
CA ALA A 51 -0.72 -18.63 -15.94
C ALA A 51 -1.43 -18.11 -14.68
N ASN A 52 -2.39 -17.19 -14.85
CA ASN A 52 -3.16 -16.62 -13.76
C ASN A 52 -3.89 -17.67 -12.92
N ILE A 53 -4.48 -18.71 -13.56
CA ILE A 53 -5.13 -19.81 -12.82
C ILE A 53 -4.10 -20.60 -11.99
N LEU A 54 -2.92 -20.89 -12.55
CA LEU A 54 -1.86 -21.64 -11.87
C LEU A 54 -1.32 -20.88 -10.66
N SER A 55 -1.00 -19.59 -10.84
CA SER A 55 -0.50 -18.73 -9.75
C SER A 55 -1.56 -18.50 -8.68
N THR A 56 -2.82 -18.28 -9.07
CA THR A 56 -3.94 -18.11 -8.12
C THR A 56 -4.16 -19.36 -7.27
N LEU A 57 -4.16 -20.56 -7.87
CA LEU A 57 -4.31 -21.82 -7.14
C LEU A 57 -3.11 -22.04 -6.20
N THR A 58 -1.89 -21.84 -6.68
CA THR A 58 -0.66 -21.98 -5.89
C THR A 58 -0.69 -21.06 -4.67
N ALA A 59 -0.92 -19.76 -4.88
CA ALA A 59 -0.97 -18.78 -3.81
C ALA A 59 -2.11 -19.03 -2.82
N THR A 60 -3.28 -19.46 -3.31
CA THR A 60 -4.44 -19.74 -2.46
C THR A 60 -4.24 -20.97 -1.59
N ILE A 61 -3.71 -22.06 -2.14
CA ILE A 61 -3.41 -23.27 -1.39
C ILE A 61 -2.34 -23.00 -0.34
N LEU A 62 -1.18 -22.46 -0.76
CA LEU A 62 -0.06 -22.17 0.14
C LEU A 62 -0.46 -21.22 1.25
N GLY A 63 -1.04 -20.07 0.90
CA GLY A 63 -1.38 -19.05 1.88
C GLY A 63 -2.45 -19.50 2.88
N THR A 64 -3.45 -20.26 2.42
CA THR A 64 -4.48 -20.81 3.31
C THR A 64 -3.89 -21.85 4.27
N MET A 65 -3.12 -22.80 3.78
CA MET A 65 -2.58 -23.88 4.61
C MET A 65 -1.52 -23.36 5.59
N LEU A 66 -0.61 -22.52 5.12
CA LEU A 66 0.44 -21.94 5.97
C LEU A 66 -0.13 -20.98 7.02
N SER A 67 -1.20 -20.24 6.72
CA SER A 67 -1.91 -19.43 7.73
C SER A 67 -2.66 -20.27 8.80
N HIS A 68 -2.73 -21.59 8.63
CA HIS A 68 -3.27 -22.54 9.61
C HIS A 68 -2.22 -23.51 10.17
N ASP A 69 -0.92 -23.16 10.06
CA ASP A 69 0.20 -23.91 10.65
C ASP A 69 0.36 -25.33 10.08
N ILE A 70 -0.15 -25.56 8.87
CA ILE A 70 0.09 -26.81 8.15
C ILE A 70 1.57 -26.82 7.69
N PRO A 71 2.30 -27.93 7.86
CA PRO A 71 3.69 -28.05 7.44
C PRO A 71 3.91 -27.74 5.95
N LEU A 72 5.04 -27.10 5.64
CA LEU A 72 5.38 -26.67 4.28
C LEU A 72 5.40 -27.83 3.27
N ASP A 73 5.88 -28.99 3.67
CA ASP A 73 5.94 -30.20 2.84
C ASP A 73 4.55 -30.69 2.42
N GLU A 74 3.58 -30.65 3.33
CA GLU A 74 2.18 -30.95 3.02
C GLU A 74 1.56 -29.89 2.10
N CYS A 75 1.89 -28.61 2.33
CA CYS A 75 1.41 -27.50 1.50
C CYS A 75 1.90 -27.66 0.05
N VAL A 76 3.21 -27.87 -0.13
CA VAL A 76 3.83 -28.04 -1.46
C VAL A 76 3.36 -29.32 -2.14
N GLY A 77 3.20 -30.41 -1.39
CA GLY A 77 2.59 -31.64 -1.90
C GLY A 77 1.17 -31.42 -2.41
N THR A 78 0.37 -30.65 -1.67
CA THR A 78 -1.01 -30.31 -2.06
C THR A 78 -1.07 -29.44 -3.31
N VAL A 79 -0.19 -28.44 -3.44
CA VAL A 79 -0.04 -27.65 -4.67
C VAL A 79 0.28 -28.56 -5.85
N ALA A 80 1.31 -29.40 -5.71
CA ALA A 80 1.74 -30.31 -6.79
C ALA A 80 0.63 -31.27 -7.24
N ALA A 81 -0.20 -31.77 -6.31
CA ALA A 81 -1.32 -32.64 -6.60
C ALA A 81 -2.53 -31.91 -7.22
N SER A 82 -2.68 -30.60 -6.97
CA SER A 82 -3.85 -29.82 -7.38
C SER A 82 -3.65 -29.07 -8.70
N LEU A 83 -2.41 -28.76 -9.08
CA LEU A 83 -2.17 -27.96 -10.29
C LEU A 83 -2.49 -28.75 -11.57
N PRO A 84 -3.27 -28.17 -12.49
CA PRO A 84 -3.58 -28.82 -13.76
C PRO A 84 -2.33 -28.93 -14.65
N ILE A 85 -2.11 -30.13 -15.23
CA ILE A 85 -1.00 -30.35 -16.16
C ILE A 85 -1.25 -29.58 -17.45
N CYS A 86 -0.33 -28.69 -17.82
CA CYS A 86 -0.39 -27.98 -19.09
C CYS A 86 -0.28 -28.98 -20.24
N ARG A 87 -1.28 -29.06 -21.13
CA ARG A 87 -1.28 -30.01 -22.27
C ARG A 87 -0.09 -29.84 -23.22
N THR A 88 0.37 -28.60 -23.40
CA THR A 88 1.45 -28.27 -24.35
C THR A 88 2.82 -28.56 -23.75
N ARG A 89 3.07 -28.10 -22.52
CA ARG A 89 4.37 -28.22 -21.84
C ARG A 89 4.50 -29.50 -21.00
N LYS A 90 3.41 -30.25 -20.83
CA LYS A 90 3.27 -31.46 -19.98
C LYS A 90 3.71 -31.26 -18.52
N LEU A 91 3.69 -30.01 -18.04
CA LEU A 91 4.11 -29.64 -16.69
C LEU A 91 3.00 -28.81 -16.03
N ALA A 92 2.77 -29.06 -14.74
CA ALA A 92 1.95 -28.23 -13.86
C ALA A 92 2.93 -27.51 -12.92
N TYR A 93 3.19 -26.24 -13.19
CA TYR A 93 4.31 -25.53 -12.54
C TYR A 93 3.96 -24.06 -12.32
N SER A 94 4.28 -23.58 -11.13
CA SER A 94 4.18 -22.20 -10.71
C SER A 94 5.31 -21.96 -9.72
N THR A 95 6.04 -20.87 -9.88
CA THR A 95 7.02 -20.41 -8.90
C THR A 95 6.27 -19.75 -7.74
N PHE A 96 6.92 -19.64 -6.59
CA PHE A 96 6.36 -18.84 -5.50
C PHE A 96 7.42 -18.30 -4.55
N THR A 97 7.07 -17.17 -3.93
CA THR A 97 7.73 -16.65 -2.74
C THR A 97 6.68 -16.43 -1.67
N VAL A 98 6.85 -17.08 -0.53
CA VAL A 98 6.05 -16.86 0.67
C VAL A 98 6.87 -16.05 1.67
N LEU A 99 6.27 -14.99 2.20
CA LEU A 99 6.77 -14.25 3.34
C LEU A 99 5.77 -14.39 4.48
N GLN A 100 6.16 -15.09 5.54
CA GLN A 100 5.39 -15.19 6.77
C GLN A 100 5.97 -14.25 7.82
N LEU A 101 5.12 -13.40 8.40
CA LEU A 101 5.47 -12.51 9.48
C LEU A 101 4.82 -12.98 10.77
N GLU A 102 5.64 -13.43 11.71
CA GLU A 102 5.23 -13.85 13.05
C GLU A 102 6.25 -13.36 14.08
N ARG A 103 5.79 -12.79 15.21
CA ARG A 103 6.64 -12.41 16.36
C ARG A 103 7.90 -11.57 16.03
N ASN A 104 7.80 -10.63 15.09
CA ASN A 104 8.92 -9.82 14.55
C ASN A 104 10.00 -10.64 13.82
N VAL A 105 9.64 -11.80 13.27
CA VAL A 105 10.50 -12.59 12.38
C VAL A 105 9.80 -12.72 11.04
N ALA A 106 10.55 -12.50 9.97
CA ALA A 106 10.17 -12.82 8.62
C ALA A 106 10.71 -14.20 8.24
N HIS A 107 9.82 -15.15 7.98
CA HIS A 107 10.17 -16.43 7.39
C HIS A 107 9.92 -16.37 5.89
N LEU A 108 10.97 -16.52 5.10
CA LEU A 108 10.94 -16.56 3.65
C LEU A 108 10.99 -18.02 3.18
N VAL A 109 10.09 -18.38 2.27
CA VAL A 109 10.09 -19.65 1.57
C VAL A 109 10.01 -19.37 0.08
N GLN A 110 11.06 -19.71 -0.65
CA GLN A 110 11.25 -19.34 -2.05
C GLN A 110 11.43 -20.60 -2.91
N TYR A 111 10.67 -20.67 -4.00
CA TYR A 111 10.75 -21.71 -5.01
C TYR A 111 10.74 -21.07 -6.39
N ASP A 112 11.90 -21.12 -7.06
CA ASP A 112 12.20 -20.65 -8.43
C ASP A 112 11.90 -19.19 -8.78
N ASN A 113 11.23 -18.41 -7.92
CA ASN A 113 11.21 -16.96 -8.01
C ASN A 113 12.58 -16.34 -7.69
N PRO A 114 12.87 -15.13 -8.21
CA PRO A 114 14.03 -14.36 -7.79
C PRO A 114 14.11 -14.19 -6.27
N SER A 115 15.35 -14.17 -5.76
CA SER A 115 15.57 -14.03 -4.33
C SER A 115 15.05 -12.70 -3.80
N ALA A 116 14.38 -12.74 -2.65
CA ALA A 116 13.91 -11.53 -2.00
C ALA A 116 15.09 -10.60 -1.65
N ILE A 117 14.85 -9.30 -1.72
CA ILE A 117 15.82 -8.29 -1.26
C ILE A 117 15.35 -7.80 0.11
N VAL A 118 16.24 -7.83 1.09
CA VAL A 118 16.00 -7.19 2.39
C VAL A 118 16.90 -5.97 2.48
N MET A 119 16.31 -4.81 2.75
CA MET A 119 17.01 -3.56 3.01
C MET A 119 16.91 -3.23 4.49
N ARG A 120 18.03 -2.85 5.11
CA ARG A 120 18.11 -2.37 6.48
C ARG A 120 19.04 -1.16 6.53
N ASN A 121 18.58 -0.08 7.15
CA ASN A 121 19.34 1.18 7.26
C ASN A 121 19.87 1.68 5.90
N GLY A 122 19.03 1.59 4.86
CA GLY A 122 19.36 2.04 3.50
C GLY A 122 20.37 1.17 2.75
N LYS A 123 20.71 -0.02 3.26
CA LYS A 123 21.65 -0.96 2.63
C LYS A 123 21.06 -2.36 2.50
N ARG A 124 21.51 -3.10 1.49
CA ARG A 124 21.15 -4.52 1.35
C ARG A 124 21.65 -5.32 2.56
N LEU A 125 20.75 -6.03 3.20
CA LEU A 125 21.05 -7.03 4.21
C LEU A 125 21.26 -8.40 3.53
N VAL A 126 22.41 -9.02 3.77
CA VAL A 126 22.63 -10.43 3.44
C VAL A 126 22.05 -11.27 4.56
N TYR A 127 21.24 -12.27 4.22
CA TYR A 127 20.63 -13.21 5.15
C TYR A 127 20.98 -14.64 4.77
N GLU A 128 21.01 -15.52 5.76
CA GLU A 128 21.32 -16.94 5.55
C GLU A 128 20.13 -17.65 4.91
N THR A 129 20.42 -18.56 3.99
CA THR A 129 19.44 -19.38 3.27
C THR A 129 19.78 -20.84 3.45
N GLN A 130 18.81 -21.62 3.89
CA GLN A 130 18.89 -23.07 3.94
C GLN A 130 18.15 -23.65 2.74
N VAL A 131 18.70 -24.72 2.17
CA VAL A 131 18.06 -25.43 1.06
C VAL A 131 17.40 -26.69 1.61
N ARG A 132 16.11 -26.85 1.32
CA ARG A 132 15.31 -28.02 1.65
C ARG A 132 14.70 -28.59 0.38
N PHE A 133 14.76 -29.91 0.22
CA PHE A 133 14.07 -30.60 -0.88
C PHE A 133 12.70 -31.09 -0.42
N VAL A 134 11.66 -30.76 -1.20
CA VAL A 134 10.31 -31.34 -1.05
C VAL A 134 9.96 -32.09 -2.32
N GLY A 135 10.16 -33.41 -2.31
CA GLY A 135 10.20 -34.21 -3.52
C GLY A 135 11.41 -33.80 -4.38
N GLU A 136 11.18 -33.43 -5.64
CA GLU A 136 12.20 -32.93 -6.57
C GLU A 136 12.37 -31.40 -6.53
N LYS A 137 11.58 -30.69 -5.70
CA LYS A 137 11.60 -29.23 -5.63
C LYS A 137 12.66 -28.76 -4.64
N GLU A 138 13.57 -27.90 -5.10
CA GLU A 138 14.54 -27.21 -4.26
C GLU A 138 13.91 -25.94 -3.67
N ILE A 139 13.72 -25.90 -2.36
CA ILE A 139 13.09 -24.79 -1.66
C ILE A 139 14.13 -24.07 -0.80
N HIS A 140 14.16 -22.76 -0.91
CA HIS A 140 15.08 -21.89 -0.19
C HIS A 140 14.34 -21.26 0.99
N GLU A 141 14.76 -21.58 2.21
CA GLU A 141 14.15 -21.10 3.46
C GLU A 141 15.10 -20.18 4.22
N SER A 142 14.61 -19.03 4.66
CA SER A 142 15.37 -18.06 5.46
C SER A 142 14.53 -17.51 6.60
N SER A 143 15.18 -17.19 7.71
CA SER A 143 14.54 -16.51 8.85
C SER A 143 15.27 -15.22 9.16
N VAL A 144 14.58 -14.08 9.07
CA VAL A 144 15.15 -12.75 9.24
C VAL A 144 14.47 -12.06 10.42
N PRO A 145 15.17 -11.82 11.54
CA PRO A 145 14.65 -10.99 12.62
C PRO A 145 14.45 -9.56 12.12
N LEU A 146 13.23 -9.04 12.25
CA LEU A 146 12.83 -7.74 11.75
C LEU A 146 13.18 -6.60 12.72
N GLN A 147 13.54 -5.47 12.13
CA GLN A 147 13.76 -4.19 12.79
C GLN A 147 12.85 -3.13 12.18
N GLU A 148 12.65 -2.04 12.92
CA GLU A 148 11.95 -0.88 12.40
C GLU A 148 12.68 -0.32 11.17
N ASN A 149 11.91 0.06 10.16
CA ASN A 149 12.33 0.52 8.84
C ASN A 149 12.99 -0.53 7.93
N ASP A 150 12.97 -1.81 8.31
CA ASP A 150 13.29 -2.88 7.36
C ASP A 150 12.30 -2.89 6.19
N ILE A 151 12.82 -3.14 5.00
CA ILE A 151 12.06 -3.29 3.76
C ILE A 151 12.37 -4.65 3.16
N LEU A 152 11.33 -5.41 2.83
CA LEU A 152 11.43 -6.68 2.12
C LEU A 152 10.80 -6.50 0.74
N VAL A 153 11.52 -6.83 -0.31
CA VAL A 153 11.07 -6.77 -1.71
C VAL A 153 11.03 -8.18 -2.26
N LEU A 154 9.83 -8.63 -2.60
CA LEU A 154 9.54 -9.88 -3.30
C LEU A 154 9.19 -9.54 -4.75
N MET A 155 9.62 -10.36 -5.69
CA MET A 155 9.40 -10.11 -7.11
C MET A 155 9.28 -11.41 -7.90
N THR A 156 8.65 -11.35 -9.07
CA THR A 156 8.68 -12.40 -10.10
C THR A 156 9.84 -12.17 -11.06
N ASP A 157 10.14 -13.17 -11.90
CA ASP A 157 11.26 -13.10 -12.82
C ASP A 157 11.06 -12.04 -13.92
N GLY A 158 9.83 -11.62 -14.23
CA GLY A 158 9.56 -10.48 -15.11
C GLY A 158 10.21 -9.17 -14.63
N VAL A 159 10.46 -9.00 -13.33
CA VAL A 159 11.27 -7.89 -12.82
C VAL A 159 12.74 -8.09 -13.17
N THR A 160 13.31 -9.26 -12.88
CA THR A 160 14.74 -9.52 -13.12
C THR A 160 15.11 -9.67 -14.59
N ASN A 161 14.14 -10.05 -15.43
CA ASN A 161 14.29 -10.21 -16.87
C ASN A 161 13.94 -8.92 -17.63
N ALA A 162 13.53 -7.85 -16.93
CA ALA A 162 13.12 -6.60 -17.57
C ALA A 162 14.23 -6.02 -18.45
N GLY A 163 13.89 -5.72 -19.70
CA GLY A 163 14.80 -5.11 -20.67
C GLY A 163 15.76 -6.05 -21.40
N ILE A 164 15.69 -7.38 -21.19
CA ILE A 164 16.47 -8.35 -21.98
C ILE A 164 16.18 -8.17 -23.47
N GLY A 165 17.24 -8.02 -24.27
CA GLY A 165 17.13 -7.75 -25.71
C GLY A 165 16.67 -6.32 -26.06
N LYS A 166 16.55 -5.44 -25.06
CA LYS A 166 16.22 -4.00 -25.18
C LYS A 166 17.29 -3.16 -24.48
N LEU A 167 16.93 -2.37 -23.47
CA LEU A 167 17.87 -1.46 -22.79
C LEU A 167 18.77 -2.15 -21.74
N ALA A 168 18.50 -3.41 -21.38
CA ALA A 168 19.28 -4.17 -20.40
C ALA A 168 19.62 -5.57 -20.93
N GLU A 169 20.78 -5.72 -21.56
CA GLU A 169 21.21 -6.96 -22.23
C GLU A 169 21.06 -8.23 -21.36
N ASN A 170 21.35 -8.13 -20.06
CA ASN A 170 21.27 -9.23 -19.09
C ASN A 170 20.06 -9.12 -18.13
N GLY A 171 19.10 -8.25 -18.42
CA GLY A 171 17.98 -7.94 -17.53
C GLY A 171 18.38 -7.04 -16.36
N TRP A 172 17.51 -6.97 -15.35
CA TRP A 172 17.67 -6.17 -14.14
C TRP A 172 17.78 -7.06 -12.90
N GLY A 173 18.91 -7.76 -12.79
CA GLY A 173 19.11 -8.78 -11.77
C GLY A 173 18.98 -8.26 -10.33
N THR A 174 18.80 -9.18 -9.38
CA THR A 174 18.60 -8.86 -7.95
C THR A 174 19.69 -7.95 -7.35
N ASN A 175 20.93 -8.07 -7.81
CA ASN A 175 22.03 -7.20 -7.36
C ASN A 175 21.85 -5.76 -7.87
N ASP A 176 21.56 -5.57 -9.15
CA ASP A 176 21.34 -4.26 -9.76
C ASP A 176 20.11 -3.57 -9.17
N LEU A 177 19.06 -4.35 -8.90
CA LEU A 177 17.86 -3.86 -8.22
C LEU A 177 18.17 -3.42 -6.79
N ALA A 178 18.97 -4.17 -6.04
CA ALA A 178 19.39 -3.77 -4.70
C ALA A 178 20.20 -2.47 -4.73
N GLU A 179 21.14 -2.31 -5.67
CA GLU A 179 21.88 -1.06 -5.85
C GLU A 179 20.96 0.11 -6.23
N PHE A 180 19.97 -0.12 -7.07
CA PHE A 180 18.96 0.87 -7.40
C PHE A 180 18.19 1.32 -6.15
N LEU A 181 17.77 0.39 -5.29
CA LEU A 181 17.06 0.70 -4.05
C LEU A 181 17.91 1.52 -3.07
N GLU A 182 19.22 1.27 -3.02
CA GLU A 182 20.15 2.11 -2.24
C GLU A 182 20.24 3.52 -2.82
N ARG A 183 20.39 3.66 -4.14
CA ARG A 183 20.48 4.97 -4.82
C ARG A 183 19.17 5.75 -4.77
N LEU A 184 18.04 5.05 -4.73
CA LEU A 184 16.70 5.61 -4.58
C LEU A 184 16.42 6.11 -3.14
N GLU A 185 17.29 5.79 -2.19
CA GLU A 185 17.06 6.03 -0.76
C GLU A 185 15.72 5.42 -0.30
N ALA A 186 15.49 4.15 -0.66
CA ALA A 186 14.21 3.47 -0.44
C ALA A 186 13.72 3.53 1.03
N ASN A 187 14.63 3.64 2.00
CA ASN A 187 14.34 3.87 3.41
C ASN A 187 13.46 5.13 3.67
N GLU A 188 13.57 6.17 2.85
CA GLU A 188 12.79 7.40 2.96
C GLU A 188 11.43 7.34 2.24
N LEU A 189 11.19 6.26 1.48
CA LEU A 189 9.97 6.09 0.68
C LEU A 189 8.98 5.11 1.34
N SER A 190 7.71 5.25 1.00
CA SER A 190 6.66 4.30 1.40
C SER A 190 6.79 2.99 0.60
N ALA A 191 6.32 1.86 1.14
CA ALA A 191 6.29 0.60 0.39
C ALA A 191 5.54 0.72 -0.96
N PRO A 192 4.35 1.37 -1.04
CA PRO A 192 3.70 1.72 -2.30
C PRO A 192 4.61 2.41 -3.32
N ARG A 193 5.35 3.43 -2.89
CA ARG A 193 6.19 4.22 -3.79
C ARG A 193 7.39 3.43 -4.28
N ILE A 194 8.00 2.62 -3.40
CA ILE A 194 9.09 1.72 -3.80
C ILE A 194 8.59 0.73 -4.86
N ALA A 195 7.44 0.09 -4.64
CA ALA A 195 6.85 -0.85 -5.61
C ALA A 195 6.61 -0.19 -6.97
N ALA A 196 5.99 1.01 -6.97
CA ALA A 196 5.77 1.78 -8.19
C ALA A 196 7.07 2.18 -8.90
N ARG A 197 8.12 2.58 -8.16
CA ARG A 197 9.43 2.93 -8.72
C ARG A 197 10.15 1.74 -9.35
N ILE A 198 10.07 0.57 -8.74
CA ILE A 198 10.61 -0.66 -9.33
C ILE A 198 9.87 -0.97 -10.63
N ALA A 199 8.55 -0.99 -10.59
CA ALA A 199 7.73 -1.26 -11.77
C ALA A 199 7.94 -0.24 -12.92
N ASP A 200 8.12 1.04 -12.58
CA ASP A 200 8.51 2.09 -13.54
C ASP A 200 9.87 1.80 -14.17
N GLY A 201 10.85 1.38 -13.37
CA GLY A 201 12.15 0.92 -13.86
C GLY A 201 12.01 -0.23 -14.87
N CYS A 202 11.19 -1.23 -14.57
CA CYS A 202 10.91 -2.33 -15.50
C CYS A 202 10.28 -1.86 -16.81
N LYS A 203 9.33 -0.91 -16.75
CA LYS A 203 8.72 -0.30 -17.96
C LYS A 203 9.77 0.45 -18.78
N VAL A 204 10.62 1.26 -18.14
CA VAL A 204 11.68 2.01 -18.81
C VAL A 204 12.65 1.06 -19.51
N LEU A 205 13.19 0.07 -18.80
CA LEU A 205 14.15 -0.90 -19.35
C LEU A 205 13.56 -1.71 -20.51
N SER A 206 12.25 -1.99 -20.45
CA SER A 206 11.51 -2.72 -21.47
C SER A 206 10.92 -1.81 -22.56
N GLU A 207 11.28 -0.53 -22.62
CA GLU A 207 10.79 0.45 -23.60
C GLU A 207 9.24 0.54 -23.66
N ASN A 208 8.59 0.47 -22.49
CA ASN A 208 7.14 0.37 -22.30
C ASN A 208 6.47 -0.86 -22.92
N SER A 209 7.25 -1.85 -23.35
CA SER A 209 6.77 -3.13 -23.88
C SER A 209 7.32 -4.27 -23.03
N LEU A 210 6.68 -4.59 -21.91
CA LEU A 210 7.07 -5.74 -21.07
C LEU A 210 6.95 -7.06 -21.84
N ASP A 211 8.00 -7.89 -21.82
CA ASP A 211 8.05 -9.20 -22.47
C ASP A 211 7.50 -10.33 -21.58
N ASP A 212 7.32 -10.05 -20.29
CA ASP A 212 6.71 -10.95 -19.32
C ASP A 212 5.82 -10.21 -18.32
N ASP A 213 4.99 -10.99 -17.61
CA ASP A 213 4.23 -10.49 -16.49
C ASP A 213 5.20 -10.01 -15.39
N THR A 214 4.98 -8.80 -14.86
CA THR A 214 5.93 -8.13 -13.96
C THR A 214 5.26 -7.79 -12.65
N SER A 215 5.64 -8.48 -11.58
CA SER A 215 5.06 -8.28 -10.25
C SER A 215 6.11 -8.01 -9.19
N VAL A 216 5.82 -7.02 -8.35
CA VAL A 216 6.63 -6.64 -7.19
C VAL A 216 5.75 -6.41 -5.97
N LEU A 217 6.15 -7.00 -4.85
CA LEU A 217 5.57 -6.78 -3.53
C LEU A 217 6.65 -6.21 -2.60
N VAL A 218 6.37 -5.07 -2.00
CA VAL A 218 7.20 -4.43 -0.99
C VAL A 218 6.48 -4.47 0.34
N VAL A 219 7.18 -4.92 1.38
CA VAL A 219 6.71 -4.91 2.76
C VAL A 219 7.67 -4.06 3.59
N LYS A 220 7.17 -3.03 4.27
CA LYS A 220 7.96 -2.14 5.13
C LYS A 220 7.48 -2.21 6.57
N ILE A 221 8.40 -2.45 7.49
CA ILE A 221 8.15 -2.43 8.92
C ILE A 221 8.31 -1.00 9.40
N ARG A 222 7.28 -0.36 9.95
CA ARG A 222 7.37 1.06 10.36
C ARG A 222 6.58 1.37 11.62
N SER A 223 6.95 2.47 12.28
CA SER A 223 6.12 3.06 13.34
C SER A 223 4.75 3.45 12.79
N ARG A 224 3.73 3.33 13.64
CA ARG A 224 2.39 3.86 13.36
C ARG A 224 2.44 5.38 13.24
N GLN A 225 1.72 5.93 12.28
CA GLN A 225 1.58 7.35 12.05
C GLN A 225 0.09 7.70 11.96
N VAL A 226 -0.38 8.36 13.01
CA VAL A 226 -1.78 8.76 13.17
C VAL A 226 -2.06 10.03 12.37
N VAL A 227 -3.17 10.04 11.64
CA VAL A 227 -3.75 11.22 11.00
C VAL A 227 -5.11 11.50 11.66
N ASN A 228 -5.27 12.69 12.21
CA ASN A 228 -6.51 13.16 12.81
C ASN A 228 -7.15 14.14 11.82
N MET A 229 -8.37 13.85 11.36
CA MET A 229 -9.11 14.64 10.39
C MET A 229 -10.37 15.19 11.03
N MET A 230 -10.54 16.51 11.03
CA MET A 230 -11.79 17.15 11.42
C MET A 230 -12.59 17.52 10.17
N VAL A 231 -13.81 16.99 10.05
CA VAL A 231 -14.66 17.16 8.86
C VAL A 231 -16.00 17.76 9.27
N GLY A 232 -16.12 19.08 9.09
CA GLY A 232 -17.27 19.88 9.54
C GLY A 232 -17.24 20.21 11.04
N PRO A 233 -17.93 21.29 11.45
CA PRO A 233 -18.06 21.65 12.86
C PRO A 233 -19.05 20.74 13.61
N PRO A 234 -18.91 20.61 14.95
CA PRO A 234 -19.89 19.94 15.81
C PRO A 234 -21.30 20.49 15.66
N GLU A 235 -22.33 19.66 15.89
CA GLU A 235 -23.73 20.12 15.86
C GLU A 235 -24.01 21.11 17.01
N ASN A 236 -23.50 20.80 18.19
CA ASN A 236 -23.68 21.62 19.38
C ASN A 236 -22.46 22.51 19.63
N LYS A 237 -22.61 23.83 19.45
CA LYS A 237 -21.55 24.82 19.69
C LYS A 237 -20.99 24.80 21.12
N ASN A 238 -21.76 24.31 22.10
CA ASN A 238 -21.26 24.18 23.48
C ASN A 238 -20.27 23.02 23.65
N GLU A 239 -20.22 22.10 22.68
CA GLU A 239 -19.28 20.97 22.65
C GLU A 239 -18.03 21.26 21.81
N ASP A 240 -18.01 22.39 21.08
CA ASP A 240 -16.87 22.84 20.26
C ASP A 240 -15.56 22.76 21.04
N ASP A 241 -15.49 23.37 22.23
CA ASP A 241 -14.26 23.39 23.02
C ASP A 241 -13.83 21.99 23.47
N SER A 242 -14.77 21.09 23.78
CA SER A 242 -14.48 19.71 24.21
C SER A 242 -13.90 18.89 23.04
N ILE A 243 -14.52 18.98 21.87
CA ILE A 243 -14.11 18.25 20.66
C ILE A 243 -12.78 18.81 20.13
N MET A 244 -12.61 20.13 20.15
CA MET A 244 -11.33 20.77 19.80
C MET A 244 -10.22 20.36 20.76
N ASN A 245 -10.48 20.35 22.08
CA ASN A 245 -9.53 19.82 23.07
C ASN A 245 -9.14 18.38 22.77
N LEU A 246 -10.11 17.51 22.48
CA LEU A 246 -9.85 16.12 22.13
C LEU A 246 -8.98 16.02 20.86
N PHE A 247 -9.34 16.73 19.79
CA PHE A 247 -8.60 16.75 18.53
C PHE A 247 -7.14 17.22 18.70
N PHE A 248 -6.92 18.32 19.42
CA PHE A 248 -5.58 18.87 19.64
C PHE A 248 -4.75 18.08 20.66
N SER A 249 -5.39 17.40 21.61
CA SER A 249 -4.72 16.51 22.58
C SER A 249 -4.14 15.24 21.94
N LYS A 250 -4.64 14.84 20.76
CA LYS A 250 -4.08 13.70 20.03
C LYS A 250 -2.78 14.09 19.33
N ASN A 251 -1.79 13.21 19.46
CA ASN A 251 -0.58 13.25 18.65
C ASN A 251 -0.87 12.79 17.22
N GLY A 252 0.01 13.14 16.29
CA GLY A 252 -0.11 12.82 14.88
C GLY A 252 -0.39 14.04 14.01
N ILE A 253 -0.54 13.78 12.71
CA ILE A 253 -0.83 14.80 11.71
C ILE A 253 -2.26 15.29 11.89
N ARG A 254 -2.49 16.60 11.79
CA ARG A 254 -3.78 17.24 11.96
C ARG A 254 -4.25 17.83 10.63
N VAL A 255 -5.41 17.37 10.17
CA VAL A 255 -6.08 17.81 8.95
C VAL A 255 -7.41 18.42 9.32
N VAL A 256 -7.71 19.61 8.80
CA VAL A 256 -9.00 20.28 8.97
C VAL A 256 -9.63 20.47 7.60
N CYS A 257 -10.80 19.86 7.40
CA CYS A 257 -11.57 19.89 6.16
C CYS A 257 -12.85 20.71 6.39
N GLY A 258 -13.02 21.80 5.64
CA GLY A 258 -14.19 22.68 5.75
C GLY A 258 -13.81 24.11 6.06
N GLY A 259 -14.29 25.09 5.27
CA GLY A 259 -14.13 26.51 5.59
C GLY A 259 -14.72 26.89 6.96
N SER A 260 -15.95 26.47 7.26
CA SER A 260 -16.60 26.68 8.56
C SER A 260 -15.82 26.00 9.71
N THR A 261 -15.34 24.78 9.48
CA THR A 261 -14.50 24.03 10.43
C THR A 261 -13.20 24.77 10.71
N ALA A 262 -12.51 25.22 9.66
CA ALA A 262 -11.26 25.97 9.76
C ALA A 262 -11.44 27.28 10.53
N HIS A 263 -12.57 27.97 10.34
CA HIS A 263 -12.88 29.18 11.10
C HIS A 263 -13.13 28.89 12.59
N ALA A 264 -13.86 27.81 12.91
CA ALA A 264 -14.07 27.37 14.29
C ALA A 264 -12.73 27.03 14.98
N VAL A 265 -11.87 26.27 14.29
CA VAL A 265 -10.51 25.94 14.76
C VAL A 265 -9.65 27.21 14.94
N SER A 266 -9.72 28.15 13.99
CA SER A 266 -8.98 29.43 14.03
C SER A 266 -9.34 30.24 15.28
N LYS A 267 -10.63 30.32 15.59
CA LYS A 267 -11.16 31.01 16.77
C LYS A 267 -10.71 30.32 18.05
N TYR A 268 -10.83 28.99 18.11
CA TYR A 268 -10.42 28.19 19.28
C TYR A 268 -8.92 28.34 19.58
N MET A 269 -8.08 28.26 18.56
CA MET A 269 -6.62 28.35 18.69
C MET A 269 -6.11 29.79 18.82
N ASN A 270 -6.97 30.79 18.61
CA ASN A 270 -6.61 32.21 18.47
C ASN A 270 -5.47 32.43 17.45
N LYS A 271 -5.59 31.81 16.28
CA LYS A 271 -4.57 31.84 15.22
C LYS A 271 -5.19 32.14 13.85
N PRO A 272 -4.57 33.01 13.03
CA PRO A 272 -5.17 33.42 11.77
C PRO A 272 -5.13 32.30 10.72
N LEU A 273 -6.22 32.15 9.98
CA LEU A 273 -6.28 31.34 8.76
C LEU A 273 -5.75 32.16 7.58
N ARG A 274 -4.81 31.60 6.81
CA ARG A 274 -4.25 32.24 5.62
C ARG A 274 -4.48 31.38 4.39
N MET A 275 -5.06 31.95 3.34
CA MET A 275 -5.25 31.25 2.08
C MET A 275 -3.91 31.11 1.35
N LEU A 276 -3.66 29.95 0.74
CA LEU A 276 -2.47 29.70 -0.07
C LEU A 276 -2.82 29.92 -1.54
N SER A 277 -2.39 31.04 -2.11
CA SER A 277 -2.73 31.46 -3.49
C SER A 277 -2.20 30.52 -4.58
N ASP A 278 -1.18 29.71 -4.28
CA ASP A 278 -0.48 28.89 -5.29
C ASP A 278 -0.89 27.40 -5.20
N SER A 279 -1.98 27.10 -4.47
CA SER A 279 -2.41 25.73 -4.15
C SER A 279 -3.60 25.21 -4.97
N SER A 280 -4.10 25.99 -5.93
CA SER A 280 -5.16 25.53 -6.84
C SER A 280 -4.60 24.66 -7.96
N GLY A 281 -5.17 23.46 -8.14
CA GLY A 281 -4.93 22.62 -9.30
C GLY A 281 -6.25 22.32 -10.02
N GLY A 282 -6.42 22.81 -11.25
CA GLY A 282 -7.61 22.56 -12.07
C GLY A 282 -8.93 22.89 -11.36
N ASN A 283 -9.73 21.86 -11.07
CA ASN A 283 -11.04 21.96 -10.39
C ASN A 283 -10.96 21.82 -8.85
N VAL A 284 -9.77 21.74 -8.26
CA VAL A 284 -9.58 21.58 -6.81
C VAL A 284 -9.48 22.96 -6.13
N PRO A 285 -10.28 23.24 -5.08
CA PRO A 285 -10.22 24.51 -4.35
C PRO A 285 -8.87 24.78 -3.69
N TYR A 286 -8.58 26.06 -3.43
CA TYR A 286 -7.38 26.50 -2.70
C TYR A 286 -7.32 25.91 -1.28
N MET A 287 -6.10 25.61 -0.84
CA MET A 287 -5.77 25.31 0.54
C MET A 287 -5.70 26.57 1.39
N SER A 288 -5.75 26.36 2.70
CA SER A 288 -5.35 27.35 3.69
C SER A 288 -4.25 26.79 4.60
N GLN A 289 -3.62 27.66 5.36
CA GLN A 289 -2.62 27.33 6.36
C GLN A 289 -2.98 27.98 7.70
N MET A 290 -2.67 27.28 8.79
CA MET A 290 -2.82 27.76 10.16
C MET A 290 -1.80 27.08 11.08
N ASP A 291 -1.13 27.84 11.94
CA ASP A 291 -0.12 27.26 12.83
C ASP A 291 -0.73 26.22 13.80
N GLY A 292 -0.19 25.02 13.82
CA GLY A 292 -0.68 23.92 14.65
C GLY A 292 -1.67 22.98 13.94
N VAL A 293 -1.98 23.24 12.67
CA VAL A 293 -2.69 22.31 11.77
C VAL A 293 -1.81 22.07 10.54
N ASP A 294 -1.60 20.80 10.18
CA ASP A 294 -0.70 20.44 9.08
C ASP A 294 -1.33 20.67 7.71
N TYR A 295 -2.64 20.41 7.58
CA TYR A 295 -3.39 20.61 6.33
C TYR A 295 -4.74 21.26 6.60
N VAL A 296 -5.05 22.36 5.90
CA VAL A 296 -6.39 22.96 5.89
C VAL A 296 -6.94 22.98 4.47
N THR A 297 -8.06 22.28 4.26
CA THR A 297 -8.70 22.10 2.94
C THR A 297 -10.12 22.63 2.93
N GLU A 298 -10.67 22.84 1.73
CA GLU A 298 -12.02 23.39 1.54
C GLU A 298 -13.10 22.57 2.21
N GLY A 299 -13.01 21.23 2.15
CA GLY A 299 -14.00 20.34 2.72
C GLY A 299 -14.44 19.24 1.74
N ILE A 300 -15.73 19.26 1.40
CA ILE A 300 -16.39 18.13 0.72
C ILE A 300 -15.88 17.95 -0.70
N LEU A 301 -15.62 19.04 -1.44
CA LEU A 301 -15.14 18.93 -2.83
C LEU A 301 -13.75 18.31 -2.86
N THR A 302 -12.85 18.74 -1.97
CA THR A 302 -11.53 18.13 -1.82
C THR A 302 -11.65 16.65 -1.45
N LEU A 303 -12.51 16.29 -0.51
CA LEU A 303 -12.68 14.90 -0.08
C LEU A 303 -13.29 13.99 -1.17
N LYS A 304 -14.20 14.51 -2.01
CA LYS A 304 -14.69 13.80 -3.20
C LYS A 304 -13.52 13.45 -4.13
N LYS A 305 -12.64 14.43 -4.39
CA LYS A 305 -11.47 14.20 -5.24
C LYS A 305 -10.46 13.24 -4.60
N VAL A 306 -10.24 13.33 -3.29
CA VAL A 306 -9.39 12.37 -2.55
C VAL A 306 -9.91 10.94 -2.70
N LEU A 307 -11.22 10.73 -2.60
CA LEU A 307 -11.83 9.42 -2.80
C LEU A 307 -11.60 8.90 -4.23
N GLU A 308 -11.78 9.75 -5.25
CA GLU A 308 -11.48 9.38 -6.64
C GLU A 308 -10.01 8.94 -6.80
N LEU A 309 -9.07 9.72 -6.25
CA LEU A 309 -7.63 9.43 -6.34
C LEU A 309 -7.24 8.15 -5.59
N CYS A 310 -7.78 7.93 -4.39
CA CYS A 310 -7.52 6.69 -3.64
C CYS A 310 -8.13 5.47 -4.34
N THR A 311 -9.29 5.64 -4.98
CA THR A 311 -9.95 4.57 -5.75
C THR A 311 -9.15 4.24 -7.01
N ALA A 312 -8.70 5.26 -7.74
CA ALA A 312 -7.81 5.08 -8.89
C ALA A 312 -6.49 4.39 -8.49
N TYR A 313 -5.93 4.70 -7.32
CA TYR A 313 -4.72 4.04 -6.82
C TYR A 313 -4.95 2.54 -6.52
N LEU A 314 -6.14 2.17 -6.04
CA LEU A 314 -6.51 0.76 -5.83
C LEU A 314 -6.64 -0.01 -7.14
N GLU A 315 -6.90 0.67 -8.26
CA GLU A 315 -7.01 0.09 -9.59
C GLU A 315 -5.65 0.04 -10.29
N ASP A 316 -4.88 1.13 -10.22
CA ASP A 316 -3.53 1.23 -10.76
C ASP A 316 -2.61 1.95 -9.76
N PRO A 317 -1.77 1.21 -9.01
CA PRO A 317 -0.85 1.81 -8.06
C PRO A 317 0.23 2.68 -8.70
N MET A 318 0.44 2.59 -10.03
CA MET A 318 1.42 3.42 -10.75
C MET A 318 1.08 4.90 -10.72
N ILE A 319 -0.21 5.26 -10.63
CA ILE A 319 -0.63 6.68 -10.58
C ILE A 319 0.02 7.45 -9.43
N LEU A 320 0.48 6.74 -8.39
CA LEU A 320 1.15 7.34 -7.25
C LEU A 320 2.37 8.15 -7.68
N LEU A 321 3.10 7.73 -8.73
CA LEU A 321 4.30 8.44 -9.20
C LEU A 321 4.00 9.84 -9.73
N ASP A 322 2.85 10.00 -10.39
CA ASP A 322 2.38 11.30 -10.87
C ASP A 322 1.74 12.09 -9.74
N LEU A 323 0.91 11.43 -8.92
CA LEU A 323 0.22 12.05 -7.79
C LEU A 323 1.18 12.74 -6.81
N CYS A 324 2.38 12.18 -6.61
CA CYS A 324 3.38 12.74 -5.70
C CYS A 324 4.04 14.02 -6.23
N ARG A 325 3.82 14.40 -7.50
CA ARG A 325 4.30 15.64 -8.10
C ARG A 325 3.26 16.77 -8.02
N GLU A 326 2.01 16.41 -7.80
CA GLU A 326 0.91 17.37 -7.70
C GLU A 326 0.96 18.14 -6.39
N THR A 327 0.56 19.40 -6.45
CA THR A 327 0.61 20.33 -5.30
C THR A 327 -0.77 20.77 -4.84
N ASP A 328 -1.85 20.30 -5.47
CA ASP A 328 -3.20 20.63 -5.04
C ASP A 328 -3.61 19.92 -3.74
N ALA A 329 -4.64 20.46 -3.09
CA ALA A 329 -5.13 20.00 -1.79
C ALA A 329 -5.52 18.52 -1.77
N ALA A 330 -6.16 18.04 -2.85
CA ALA A 330 -6.69 16.69 -2.91
C ALA A 330 -5.55 15.69 -3.13
N SER A 331 -4.61 16.01 -4.02
CA SER A 331 -3.45 15.17 -4.26
C SER A 331 -2.56 15.03 -3.04
N GLN A 332 -2.24 16.14 -2.36
CA GLN A 332 -1.44 16.10 -1.13
C GLN A 332 -2.12 15.29 -0.02
N LEU A 333 -3.44 15.45 0.16
CA LEU A 333 -4.20 14.68 1.15
C LEU A 333 -4.29 13.20 0.75
N ALA A 334 -4.48 12.87 -0.52
CA ALA A 334 -4.48 11.48 -0.99
C ALA A 334 -3.11 10.82 -0.74
N VAL A 335 -2.00 11.47 -1.07
CA VAL A 335 -0.63 10.99 -0.80
C VAL A 335 -0.41 10.79 0.71
N LEU A 336 -0.84 11.74 1.54
CA LEU A 336 -0.78 11.62 2.99
C LEU A 336 -1.51 10.35 3.48
N LEU A 337 -2.72 10.10 2.99
CA LEU A 337 -3.53 8.96 3.42
C LEU A 337 -3.00 7.62 2.88
N ILE A 338 -2.46 7.60 1.65
CA ILE A 338 -1.90 6.40 1.03
C ILE A 338 -0.55 6.04 1.67
N GLU A 339 0.38 7.00 1.79
CA GLU A 339 1.78 6.72 2.11
C GLU A 339 2.18 6.96 3.56
N ARG A 340 1.48 7.83 4.28
CA ARG A 340 1.89 8.22 5.64
C ARG A 340 0.95 7.68 6.70
N ALA A 341 -0.36 7.72 6.45
CA ALA A 341 -1.32 7.27 7.44
C ALA A 341 -1.22 5.76 7.69
N THR A 342 -1.26 5.37 8.96
CA THR A 342 -1.55 3.99 9.40
C THR A 342 -2.89 3.93 10.12
N ASP A 343 -3.16 4.97 10.91
CA ASP A 343 -4.37 5.17 11.70
C ASP A 343 -5.01 6.49 11.30
N ILE A 344 -6.31 6.50 11.09
CA ILE A 344 -7.06 7.67 10.66
C ILE A 344 -8.23 7.87 11.62
N ASN A 345 -8.17 8.92 12.43
CA ASN A 345 -9.26 9.33 13.29
C ASN A 345 -10.04 10.44 12.59
N ILE A 346 -11.29 10.18 12.22
CA ILE A 346 -12.17 11.15 11.59
C ILE A 346 -13.15 11.68 12.65
N TYR A 347 -13.06 12.97 12.95
CA TYR A 347 -14.02 13.72 13.77
C TYR A 347 -15.05 14.32 12.83
N PHE A 348 -16.22 13.66 12.74
CA PHE A 348 -17.27 14.02 11.80
C PHE A 348 -18.28 14.94 12.47
N GLY A 349 -18.22 16.22 12.13
CA GLY A 349 -19.15 17.22 12.62
C GLY A 349 -20.56 17.06 12.04
N MET A 350 -21.57 17.10 12.89
CA MET A 350 -22.98 16.89 12.55
C MET A 350 -23.77 18.17 12.26
N ALA A 351 -23.18 19.35 12.41
CA ALA A 351 -23.87 20.61 12.11
C ALA A 351 -24.34 20.68 10.65
N ALA A 352 -25.61 21.06 10.48
CA ALA A 352 -26.16 21.45 9.19
C ALA A 352 -25.41 22.71 8.69
N ASN A 353 -24.85 22.62 7.49
CA ASN A 353 -24.13 23.74 6.89
C ASN A 353 -25.15 24.67 6.22
N VAL A 354 -25.46 25.80 6.86
CA VAL A 354 -26.37 26.84 6.31
C VAL A 354 -25.88 27.35 4.94
N SER A 355 -24.56 27.33 4.70
CA SER A 355 -23.95 27.71 3.42
C SER A 355 -24.22 26.72 2.26
N HIS A 356 -24.78 25.54 2.55
CA HIS A 356 -25.15 24.51 1.57
C HIS A 356 -26.66 24.19 1.59
N GLU A 357 -27.47 24.89 2.39
CA GLU A 357 -28.93 24.75 2.36
C GLU A 357 -29.46 25.03 0.94
N GLY A 358 -30.11 24.02 0.34
CA GLY A 358 -30.64 24.09 -1.03
C GLY A 358 -29.64 23.73 -2.14
N THR A 359 -28.43 23.26 -1.81
CA THR A 359 -27.47 22.66 -2.77
C THR A 359 -27.49 21.12 -2.71
N GLU A 360 -26.95 20.41 -3.70
CA GLU A 360 -26.82 18.93 -3.70
C GLU A 360 -25.89 18.36 -2.60
N ILE A 361 -25.39 19.19 -1.68
CA ILE A 361 -24.45 18.79 -0.63
C ILE A 361 -25.13 18.97 0.72
N ASP A 362 -25.98 18.00 1.07
CA ASP A 362 -26.59 17.89 2.39
C ASP A 362 -25.76 17.00 3.34
N PHE A 363 -26.24 16.86 4.57
CA PHE A 363 -25.62 16.01 5.60
C PHE A 363 -25.46 14.55 5.11
N ASP A 364 -26.47 14.01 4.45
CA ASP A 364 -26.50 12.63 3.99
C ASP A 364 -25.42 12.38 2.93
N THR A 365 -25.24 13.33 2.01
CA THR A 365 -24.20 13.31 0.99
C THR A 365 -22.80 13.34 1.62
N LYS A 366 -22.60 14.16 2.66
CA LYS A 366 -21.33 14.24 3.40
C LYS A 366 -21.03 12.93 4.14
N LEU A 367 -22.03 12.35 4.80
CA LEU A 367 -21.87 11.09 5.52
C LEU A 367 -21.58 9.93 4.55
N ALA A 368 -22.30 9.85 3.43
CA ALA A 368 -22.08 8.86 2.39
C ALA A 368 -20.65 8.93 1.84
N LEU A 369 -20.13 10.13 1.58
CA LEU A 369 -18.76 10.34 1.12
C LEU A 369 -17.74 9.81 2.13
N ILE A 370 -17.90 10.12 3.42
CA ILE A 370 -16.98 9.65 4.47
C ILE A 370 -17.04 8.13 4.62
N LYS A 371 -18.22 7.51 4.46
CA LYS A 371 -18.35 6.05 4.46
C LYS A 371 -17.69 5.39 3.25
N GLN A 372 -17.78 6.00 2.07
CA GLN A 372 -17.06 5.52 0.89
C GLN A 372 -15.54 5.66 1.06
N LEU A 373 -15.08 6.77 1.63
CA LEU A 373 -13.67 6.98 1.94
C LEU A 373 -13.16 5.99 3.00
N GLU A 374 -13.95 5.71 4.04
CA GLU A 374 -13.67 4.66 5.02
C GLU A 374 -13.50 3.29 4.36
N ALA A 375 -14.43 2.90 3.48
CA ALA A 375 -14.34 1.62 2.77
C ALA A 375 -13.09 1.55 1.86
N CYS A 376 -12.78 2.64 1.15
CA CYS A 376 -11.61 2.74 0.28
C CYS A 376 -10.29 2.61 1.07
N LEU A 377 -10.15 3.37 2.14
CA LEU A 377 -8.95 3.35 3.00
C LEU A 377 -8.79 2.02 3.78
N ASN A 378 -9.89 1.34 4.14
CA ASN A 378 -9.82 -0.01 4.71
C ASN A 378 -9.25 -1.03 3.70
N ARG A 379 -9.58 -0.91 2.41
CA ARG A 379 -8.96 -1.72 1.34
C ARG A 379 -7.46 -1.44 1.20
N LEU A 380 -7.02 -0.23 1.57
CA LEU A 380 -5.61 0.17 1.70
C LEU A 380 -4.98 -0.24 3.04
N GLN A 381 -5.64 -1.11 3.81
CA GLN A 381 -5.16 -1.65 5.09
C GLN A 381 -4.93 -0.57 6.16
N LYS A 382 -5.62 0.57 6.05
CA LYS A 382 -5.58 1.64 7.06
C LYS A 382 -6.58 1.34 8.17
N GLN A 383 -6.25 1.69 9.40
CA GLN A 383 -7.16 1.57 10.54
C GLN A 383 -7.93 2.86 10.74
N ILE A 384 -9.25 2.81 10.65
CA ILE A 384 -10.10 4.00 10.61
C ILE A 384 -11.03 3.98 11.81
N LYS A 385 -11.15 5.13 12.47
CA LYS A 385 -12.12 5.38 13.53
C LYS A 385 -12.87 6.66 13.24
N ILE A 386 -14.19 6.56 13.10
CA ILE A 386 -15.07 7.71 12.96
C ILE A 386 -15.71 8.02 14.31
N SER A 387 -15.59 9.27 14.75
CA SER A 387 -16.25 9.81 15.94
C SER A 387 -17.23 10.89 15.48
N PHE A 388 -18.52 10.69 15.73
CA PHE A 388 -19.56 11.67 15.44
C PHE A 388 -19.52 12.76 16.52
N CYS A 389 -19.53 14.01 16.07
CA CYS A 389 -19.22 15.20 16.86
C CYS A 389 -20.24 16.30 16.59
#